data_AF-A0A841VH98-F1
#
_entry.id   AF-A0A841VH98-F1
#
_cell.length_a   1.000
_cell.length_b   1.000
_cell.length_c   1.000
_cell.angle_alpha   90.00
_cell.angle_beta   90.00
_cell.angle_gamma   90.00
#
_symmetry.space_group_name_H-M   'P 1'
#
loop_
_entity.id
_entity.type
_entity.pdbx_description
1 polymer ?
#
loop_
_entity_poly.entity_id
_entity_poly.type
_entity_poly.pdbx_seq_one_letter_code
_entity_poly.pdbx_strand_id
1 'polypeptide(L)'
;YKLYTIIEEFEKWFQVNGQEWLNKIAEAMSNIPRINISTDWQFTEEEQQQLRQYYDANRLLVDCLNSASEKMRSHIEDTLLLPIAEVEKRPFKN
;
A
#
# COMPACT_ATOMS: atom_id res chain seq x y z
N TYR A 1 1.66 29.65 -5.69
CA TYR A 1 2.12 29.83 -7.08
C TYR A 1 2.71 28.54 -7.65
N LYS A 2 3.91 28.08 -7.27
CA LYS A 2 4.53 26.88 -7.88
C LYS A 2 3.71 25.58 -7.78
N LEU A 3 3.08 25.31 -6.63
CA LEU A 3 2.23 24.12 -6.44
C LEU A 3 0.95 24.16 -7.30
N TYR A 4 0.36 25.35 -7.44
CA TYR A 4 -0.84 25.57 -8.23
C TYR A 4 -0.57 25.34 -9.72
N THR A 5 0.56 25.84 -10.22
CA THR A 5 1.00 25.62 -11.60
C THR A 5 1.21 24.14 -11.92
N ILE A 6 1.79 23.36 -10.99
CA ILE A 6 1.97 21.91 -11.16
C ILE A 6 0.62 21.18 -11.24
N ILE A 7 -0.35 21.58 -10.42
CA ILE A 7 -1.69 20.97 -10.43
C ILE A 7 -2.39 21.26 -11.76
N GLU A 8 -2.36 22.51 -12.24
CA GLU A 8 -2.97 22.88 -13.52
C GLU A 8 -2.32 22.18 -14.72
N GLU A 9 -0.99 22.03 -14.71
CA GLU A 9 -0.26 21.31 -15.76
C GLU A 9 -0.62 19.82 -15.76
N PHE A 10 -0.72 19.22 -14.56
CA PHE A 10 -1.17 17.84 -14.42
C PHE A 10 -2.62 17.67 -14.90
N GLU A 11 -3.54 18.55 -14.52
CA GLU A 11 -4.94 18.49 -14.94
C GLU A 11 -5.08 18.57 -16.47
N LYS A 12 -4.37 19.50 -17.13
CA LYS A 12 -4.37 19.61 -18.60
C LYS A 12 -3.80 18.37 -19.26
N TRP A 13 -2.69 17.85 -18.74
CA TRP A 13 -2.11 16.60 -19.24
C TRP A 13 -3.09 15.43 -19.05
N PHE A 14 -3.74 15.34 -17.89
CA PHE A 14 -4.65 14.27 -17.53
C PHE A 14 -5.93 14.30 -18.38
N GLN A 15 -6.45 15.48 -18.75
CA GLN A 15 -7.58 15.58 -19.67
C GLN A 15 -7.30 14.97 -21.05
N VAL A 16 -6.06 15.07 -21.53
CA VAL A 16 -5.66 14.56 -22.85
C VAL A 16 -5.19 13.10 -22.78
N ASN A 17 -4.43 12.74 -21.75
CA ASN A 17 -3.71 11.47 -21.68
C ASN A 17 -4.22 10.53 -20.58
N GLY A 18 -5.08 11.02 -19.68
CA GLY A 18 -5.45 10.32 -18.45
C GLY A 18 -6.16 9.00 -18.71
N GLN A 19 -7.07 8.95 -19.68
CA GLN A 19 -7.78 7.70 -19.99
C GLN A 19 -6.84 6.62 -20.54
N GLU A 20 -5.94 6.97 -21.45
CA GLU A 20 -4.94 6.03 -21.98
C GLU A 20 -3.97 5.57 -20.88
N TRP A 21 -3.55 6.50 -20.03
CA TRP A 21 -2.69 6.22 -18.87
C TRP A 21 -3.38 5.27 -17.88
N LEU A 22 -4.65 5.51 -17.53
CA LEU A 22 -5.45 4.63 -16.67
C LEU A 22 -5.61 3.23 -17.29
N ASN A 23 -5.84 3.14 -18.60
CA ASN A 23 -5.96 1.85 -19.29
C ASN A 23 -4.63 1.06 -19.25
N LYS A 24 -3.49 1.72 -19.49
CA LYS A 24 -2.16 1.10 -19.40
C LYS A 24 -1.86 0.62 -17.99
N ILE A 25 -2.26 1.40 -16.99
CA ILE A 25 -2.14 1.03 -15.58
C ILE A 25 -3.03 -0.19 -15.27
N ALA A 26 -4.29 -0.17 -15.68
CA ALA A 26 -5.21 -1.29 -15.48
C ALA A 26 -4.71 -2.58 -16.15
N GLU A 27 -4.16 -2.49 -17.37
CA GLU A 27 -3.54 -3.60 -18.08
C GLU A 27 -2.28 -4.12 -17.38
N ALA A 28 -1.38 -3.23 -16.96
CA ALA A 28 -0.18 -3.64 -16.23
C ALA A 28 -0.51 -4.33 -14.91
N MET A 29 -1.59 -3.91 -14.25
CA MET A 29 -1.98 -4.41 -12.94
C MET A 29 -2.88 -5.65 -13.01
N SER A 30 -3.72 -5.79 -14.03
CA SER A 30 -4.52 -7.01 -14.25
C SER A 30 -3.66 -8.25 -14.50
N ASN A 31 -2.44 -8.04 -15.00
CA ASN A 31 -1.42 -9.07 -15.17
C ASN A 31 -0.66 -9.43 -13.88
N ILE A 32 -0.97 -8.77 -12.75
CA ILE A 32 -0.35 -9.04 -11.45
C ILE A 32 -1.36 -9.75 -10.55
N PRO A 33 -1.22 -11.08 -10.30
CA PRO A 33 -2.22 -11.89 -9.59
C PRO A 33 -2.59 -11.42 -8.18
N ARG A 34 -1.80 -10.54 -7.59
CA ARG A 34 -1.97 -10.03 -6.21
C ARG A 34 -2.54 -8.61 -6.15
N ILE A 35 -2.69 -7.95 -7.29
CA ILE A 35 -3.11 -6.56 -7.36
C ILE A 35 -4.54 -6.52 -7.88
N ASN A 36 -5.48 -6.41 -6.95
CA ASN A 36 -6.89 -6.32 -7.27
C ASN A 36 -7.39 -4.88 -7.03
N ILE A 37 -7.04 -3.98 -7.95
CA ILE A 37 -7.30 -2.54 -7.84
C ILE A 37 -8.69 -2.15 -8.32
N SER A 38 -9.33 -3.01 -9.13
CA SER A 38 -10.68 -2.78 -9.63
C SER A 38 -11.78 -3.32 -8.72
N THR A 39 -11.42 -4.05 -7.66
CA THR A 39 -12.42 -4.54 -6.72
C THR A 39 -12.71 -3.44 -5.73
N ASP A 40 -13.92 -2.91 -5.79
CA ASP A 40 -14.48 -2.22 -4.64
C ASP A 40 -14.61 -3.26 -3.53
N TRP A 41 -13.67 -3.23 -2.59
CA TRP A 41 -13.54 -4.23 -1.53
C TRP A 41 -14.72 -4.21 -0.56
N GLN A 42 -15.62 -3.22 -0.66
CA GLN A 42 -16.82 -3.05 0.17
C GLN A 42 -16.52 -3.07 1.68
N PHE A 43 -15.31 -2.65 2.09
CA PHE A 43 -14.94 -2.61 3.49
C PHE A 43 -15.83 -1.63 4.26
N THR A 44 -16.30 -2.05 5.44
CA THR A 44 -16.98 -1.12 6.36
C THR A 44 -16.04 -0.02 6.81
N GLU A 45 -16.58 1.08 7.35
CA GLU A 45 -15.74 2.16 7.89
C GLU A 45 -14.79 1.66 8.99
N GLU A 46 -15.26 0.72 9.83
CA GLU A 46 -14.44 0.09 10.86
C GLU A 46 -13.32 -0.77 10.27
N GLU A 47 -13.60 -1.57 9.24
CA GLU A 47 -12.58 -2.40 8.57
C GLU A 47 -11.52 -1.52 7.89
N GLN A 48 -11.95 -0.44 7.22
CA GLN A 48 -11.02 0.53 6.65
C GLN A 48 -10.16 1.19 7.73
N GLN A 49 -10.73 1.47 8.91
CA GLN A 49 -9.97 2.04 10.02
C GLN A 49 -8.94 1.05 10.57
N GLN A 50 -9.28 -0.23 10.66
CA GLN A 50 -8.33 -1.27 11.05
C GLN A 50 -7.19 -1.42 10.05
N LEU A 51 -7.49 -1.37 8.74
CA LEU A 51 -6.47 -1.40 7.68
C LEU A 51 -5.54 -0.17 7.75
N ARG A 52 -6.09 1.02 8.03
CA ARG A 52 -5.29 2.23 8.26
C ARG A 52 -4.36 2.08 9.46
N GLN A 53 -4.88 1.60 10.59
CA GLN A 53 -4.06 1.35 11.78
C GLN A 53 -2.93 0.34 11.52
N TYR A 54 -3.23 -0.74 10.81
CA TYR A 54 -2.22 -1.72 10.39
C TYR A 54 -1.14 -1.09 9.50
N TYR A 55 -1.55 -0.29 8.51
CA TYR A 55 -0.63 0.44 7.64
C TYR A 55 0.26 1.41 8.42
N ASP A 56 -0.32 2.25 9.28
CA ASP A 56 0.41 3.25 10.05
C ASP A 56 1.43 2.60 11.00
N ALA A 57 1.05 1.50 11.66
CA ALA A 57 1.95 0.74 12.51
C ALA A 57 3.12 0.15 11.72
N ASN A 58 2.86 -0.46 10.55
CA ASN A 58 3.92 -1.01 9.70
C ASN A 58 4.84 0.06 9.12
N ARG A 59 4.30 1.22 8.77
CA ARG A 59 5.11 2.36 8.32
C ARG A 59 6.07 2.80 9.41
N LEU A 60 5.59 2.92 10.65
CA LEU A 60 6.44 3.24 11.80
C LEU A 60 7.55 2.19 11.98
N LEU A 61 7.22 0.90 11.82
CA LEU A 61 8.23 -0.18 11.88
C LEU A 61 9.32 -0.02 10.82
N VAL A 62 8.94 0.29 9.57
CA VAL A 62 9.90 0.53 8.49
C VAL A 62 10.79 1.73 8.80
N ASP A 63 10.20 2.83 9.29
CA ASP A 63 10.94 4.03 9.68
C ASP A 63 11.95 3.72 10.82
N CYS A 64 11.55 2.90 11.78
CA CYS A 64 12.42 2.40 12.84
C CYS A 64 13.54 1.52 12.27
N LEU A 65 13.27 0.57 11.37
CA LEU A 65 14.27 -0.32 10.78
C LEU A 65 15.36 0.45 10.01
N ASN A 66 14.95 1.51 9.30
CA ASN A 66 15.84 2.38 8.54
C ASN A 66 16.78 3.19 9.43
N SER A 67 16.38 3.50 10.66
CA SER A 67 17.15 4.31 11.62
C SER A 67 17.78 3.51 12.77
N ALA A 68 17.45 2.22 12.88
CA ALA A 68 17.89 1.33 13.96
C ALA A 68 19.35 0.86 13.80
N SER A 69 19.99 0.60 14.95
CA SER A 69 21.24 -0.16 15.01
C SER A 69 21.00 -1.62 14.62
N GLU A 70 22.04 -2.34 14.18
CA GLU A 70 21.92 -3.75 13.75
C GLU A 70 21.23 -4.63 14.80
N LYS A 71 21.58 -4.47 16.08
CA LYS A 71 20.95 -5.22 17.19
C LYS A 71 19.45 -4.93 17.29
N MET A 72 19.06 -3.67 17.15
CA MET A 72 17.66 -3.27 17.24
C MET A 72 16.89 -3.71 15.99
N ARG A 73 17.52 -3.63 14.81
CA ARG A 73 16.95 -4.12 13.55
C ARG A 73 16.63 -5.61 13.62
N SER A 74 17.59 -6.44 14.02
CA SER A 74 17.39 -7.89 14.21
C SER A 74 16.29 -8.18 15.22
N HIS A 75 16.21 -7.43 16.34
CA HIS A 75 15.14 -7.63 17.31
C HIS A 75 13.74 -7.30 16.74
N ILE A 76 13.62 -6.22 15.95
CA ILE A 76 12.36 -5.83 15.30
C ILE A 76 11.94 -6.89 14.26
N GLU A 77 12.89 -7.36 13.44
CA GLU A 77 12.67 -8.41 12.45
C GLU A 77 12.18 -9.71 13.09
N ASP A 78 12.81 -10.13 14.19
CA ASP A 78 12.50 -11.38 14.88
C ASP A 78 11.19 -11.36 15.68
N THR A 79 10.65 -10.17 16.03
CA THR A 79 9.50 -10.07 16.95
C THR A 79 8.27 -9.41 16.36
N LEU A 80 8.43 -8.35 15.56
CA LEU A 80 7.32 -7.51 15.09
C LEU A 80 6.94 -7.78 13.63
N LEU A 81 7.84 -8.38 12.84
CA LEU A 81 7.60 -8.76 11.44
C LEU A 81 7.15 -10.22 11.25
N LEU A 82 6.88 -10.93 12.35
CA LEU A 82 6.28 -12.26 12.36
C LEU A 82 4.83 -12.40 11.84
N PRO A 83 4.01 -11.34 11.61
CA PRO A 83 2.62 -11.54 11.19
C PRO A 83 2.46 -12.38 9.92
N ILE A 84 3.39 -12.33 8.97
CA ILE A 84 3.28 -13.11 7.72
C ILE A 84 3.49 -14.60 7.99
N ALA A 85 4.56 -14.96 8.70
CA ALA A 85 4.84 -16.35 9.07
C ALA A 85 3.71 -16.96 9.92
N GLU A 86 3.05 -16.14 10.74
CA GLU A 86 1.92 -16.59 11.54
C GLU A 86 0.59 -16.61 10.77
N VAL A 87 0.41 -15.74 9.77
CA VAL A 87 -0.73 -15.76 8.84
C VAL A 87 -0.66 -16.96 7.91
N GLU A 88 0.52 -17.36 7.44
CA GLU A 88 0.73 -18.56 6.62
C GLU A 88 0.38 -19.86 7.36
N LYS A 89 0.51 -19.86 8.70
CA LYS A 89 0.12 -20.99 9.56
C LYS A 89 -1.39 -21.06 9.80
N ARG A 90 -2.15 -20.00 9.50
CA ARG A 90 -3.60 -19.99 9.72
C ARG A 90 -4.28 -20.80 8.60
N PRO A 91 -5.07 -21.84 8.92
CA PRO A 91 -5.85 -22.51 7.91
C PRO A 91 -6.84 -21.52 7.31
N PHE A 92 -6.90 -21.46 5.97
CA PHE A 92 -7.99 -20.76 5.29
C PHE A 92 -9.30 -21.39 5.75
N LYS A 93 -10.14 -20.62 6.43
CA LYS A 93 -11.52 -21.05 6.70
C LYS A 93 -12.30 -20.90 5.40
N ASN A 94 -12.81 -22.02 4.91
CA ASN A 94 -13.79 -22.09 3.81
C ASN A 94 -15.06 -21.33 4.17
#